data_AF-A0A959Y6D6-F1
#
_entry.id   AF-A0A959Y6D6-F1
#
_cell.length_a   1.000
_cell.length_b   1.000
_cell.length_c   1.000
_cell.angle_alpha   90.00
_cell.angle_beta   90.00
_cell.angle_gamma   90.00
#
_symmetry.space_group_name_H-M   'P 1'
#
loop_
_entity.id
_entity.type
_entity.pdbx_description
1 polymer ?
#
loop_
_entity_poly.entity_id
_entity_poly.type
_entity_poly.pdbx_seq_one_letter_code
_entity_poly.pdbx_strand_id
1 'polypeptide(L)'
;GDAAYGLLLNLPFIVSIAIVEETTWIKCCVTRLQRKHSAIVSALVVGLFWGLWYLPMLLLGEGVPDGYPWPFFLLSMASLTVLLTWAYNMTRSGLVLLIMQIISNCCFFILPVLPA
;
A
#
# COMPACT_ATOMS: atom_id res chain seq x y z
N GLY A 1 -13.66 23.72 -5.28
CA GLY A 1 -14.26 22.40 -5.04
C GLY A 1 -13.56 21.81 -3.84
N ASP A 2 -14.24 21.71 -2.72
CA ASP A 2 -13.64 21.50 -1.39
C ASP A 2 -12.79 20.22 -1.31
N ALA A 3 -13.10 19.22 -2.14
CA ALA A 3 -12.30 18.00 -2.31
C ALA A 3 -10.89 18.24 -2.88
N ALA A 4 -10.71 19.16 -3.84
CA ALA A 4 -9.41 19.43 -4.44
C ALA A 4 -8.47 20.15 -3.46
N TYR A 5 -9.03 20.99 -2.59
CA TYR A 5 -8.28 21.69 -1.54
C TYR A 5 -7.86 20.74 -0.42
N GLY A 6 -8.76 19.83 -0.01
CA GLY A 6 -8.45 18.74 0.91
C GLY A 6 -7.37 17.79 0.37
N LEU A 7 -7.42 17.48 -0.93
CA LEU A 7 -6.39 16.65 -1.57
C LEU A 7 -5.02 17.34 -1.58
N LEU A 8 -4.96 18.64 -1.91
CA LEU A 8 -3.72 19.42 -1.92
C LEU A 8 -3.09 19.54 -0.53
N LEU A 9 -3.90 19.68 0.52
CA LEU A 9 -3.43 19.74 1.91
C LEU A 9 -2.89 18.40 2.41
N ASN A 10 -3.51 17.28 2.03
CA ASN A 10 -3.10 15.94 2.46
C ASN A 10 -1.99 15.32 1.59
N LEU A 11 -1.73 15.88 0.41
CA LEU A 11 -0.71 15.42 -0.54
C LEU A 11 0.69 15.20 0.09
N PRO A 12 1.27 16.16 0.85
CA PRO A 12 2.56 15.95 1.49
C PRO A 12 2.54 14.84 2.53
N PHE A 13 1.43 14.65 3.24
CA PHE A 13 1.27 13.57 4.22
C PHE A 13 1.17 12.20 3.54
N ILE A 14 0.36 12.09 2.48
CA ILE A 14 0.21 10.88 1.67
C ILE A 14 1.55 10.47 1.05
N VAL A 15 2.30 11.42 0.48
CA VAL A 15 3.61 11.15 -0.11
C VAL A 15 4.62 10.73 0.95
N SER A 16 4.64 11.39 2.11
CA SER A 16 5.55 11.04 3.20
C SER A 16 5.29 9.63 3.72
N ILE A 17 4.01 9.27 3.94
CA ILE A 17 3.63 7.91 4.33
C ILE A 17 3.99 6.91 3.25
N ALA A 18 3.70 7.19 1.99
CA ALA A 18 4.04 6.30 0.87
C ALA A 18 5.54 5.99 0.82
N ILE A 19 6.41 7.00 1.02
CA ILE A 19 7.86 6.81 1.04
C ILE A 19 8.29 5.92 2.22
N VAL A 20 7.72 6.17 3.41
CA VAL A 20 8.03 5.40 4.63
C VAL A 20 7.59 3.94 4.47
N GLU A 21 6.37 3.72 4.00
CA GLU A 21 5.81 2.40 3.79
C GLU A 21 6.57 1.62 2.71
N GLU A 22 6.85 2.24 1.57
CA GLU A 22 7.62 1.61 0.49
C GLU A 22 9.02 1.20 0.97
N THR A 23 9.70 2.08 1.69
CA THR A 23 11.06 1.84 2.16
C THR A 23 11.09 0.76 3.26
N THR A 24 10.09 0.75 4.12
CA THR A 24 10.01 -0.20 5.24
C THR A 24 9.55 -1.58 4.77
N TRP A 25 8.43 -1.67 4.06
CA TRP A 25 7.84 -2.96 3.71
C TRP A 25 8.54 -3.60 2.51
N ILE A 26 8.77 -2.85 1.42
CA ILE A 26 9.37 -3.42 0.21
C ILE A 26 10.88 -3.49 0.34
N LYS A 27 11.55 -2.35 0.49
CA LYS A 27 13.03 -2.33 0.45
C LYS A 27 13.66 -3.02 1.65
N CYS A 28 13.06 -2.99 2.83
CA CYS A 28 13.61 -3.63 4.02
C CYS A 28 13.03 -5.04 4.23
N CYS A 29 11.71 -5.21 4.36
CA CYS A 29 11.14 -6.51 4.70
C CYS A 29 11.19 -7.51 3.53
N VAL A 30 10.70 -7.15 2.33
CA VAL A 30 10.68 -8.08 1.18
C VAL A 30 12.10 -8.49 0.79
N THR A 31 13.05 -7.55 0.66
CA THR A 31 14.43 -7.91 0.24
C THR A 31 15.16 -8.78 1.26
N ARG A 32 14.90 -8.60 2.56
CA ARG A 32 15.47 -9.45 3.61
C ARG A 32 14.87 -10.84 3.58
N LEU A 33 13.56 -10.95 3.41
CA LEU A 33 12.85 -12.22 3.40
C LEU A 33 13.15 -13.02 2.11
N GLN A 34 13.32 -12.34 0.98
CA GLN A 34 13.74 -12.93 -0.29
C GLN A 34 15.14 -13.58 -0.25
N ARG A 35 16.00 -13.25 0.73
CA ARG A 35 17.30 -13.95 0.88
C ARG A 35 17.14 -15.41 1.29
N LYS A 36 16.01 -15.76 1.92
CA LYS A 36 15.74 -17.11 2.46
C LYS A 36 14.51 -17.77 1.83
N HIS A 37 13.63 -16.99 1.20
CA HIS A 37 12.37 -17.48 0.62
C HIS A 37 12.19 -16.99 -0.83
N SER A 38 11.26 -17.60 -1.55
CA SER A 38 10.90 -17.15 -2.90
C SER A 38 10.25 -15.76 -2.88
N ALA A 39 10.27 -15.07 -4.03
CA ALA A 39 9.69 -13.74 -4.18
C ALA A 39 8.21 -13.69 -3.81
N ILE A 40 7.44 -14.72 -4.19
CA ILE A 40 5.99 -14.79 -3.94
C ILE A 40 5.70 -14.99 -2.45
N VAL A 41 6.41 -15.92 -1.79
CA VAL A 41 6.24 -16.15 -0.34
C VAL A 41 6.59 -14.89 0.43
N SER A 42 7.68 -14.22 0.03
CA SER A 42 8.10 -12.98 0.68
C SER A 42 7.06 -11.87 0.52
N ALA A 43 6.49 -11.72 -0.67
CA ALA A 43 5.46 -10.73 -0.94
C ALA A 43 4.15 -11.00 -0.20
N LEU A 44 3.71 -12.26 -0.12
CA LEU A 44 2.48 -12.62 0.60
C LEU A 44 2.61 -12.38 2.10
N VAL A 45 3.74 -12.80 2.69
CA VAL A 45 3.99 -12.58 4.12
C VAL A 45 4.03 -11.08 4.42
N VAL A 46 4.78 -10.31 3.64
CA VAL A 46 4.85 -8.86 3.85
C VAL A 46 3.49 -8.19 3.61
N GLY A 47 2.73 -8.60 2.59
CA GLY A 47 1.42 -8.03 2.32
C GLY A 47 0.39 -8.31 3.40
N LEU A 48 0.47 -9.46 4.08
CA LEU A 48 -0.34 -9.76 5.26
C LEU A 48 0.01 -8.86 6.44
N PHE A 49 1.30 -8.72 6.76
CA PHE A 49 1.73 -7.85 7.87
C PHE A 49 1.44 -6.37 7.59
N TRP A 50 1.61 -5.95 6.35
CA TRP A 50 1.29 -4.60 5.93
C TRP A 50 -0.22 -4.36 5.96
N GLY A 51 -1.04 -5.31 5.50
CA GLY A 51 -2.49 -5.22 5.65
C GLY A 51 -2.93 -5.17 7.13
N LEU A 52 -2.32 -5.97 8.01
CA LEU A 52 -2.57 -5.93 9.45
C LEU A 52 -2.13 -4.60 10.10
N TRP A 53 -1.15 -3.90 9.54
CA TRP A 53 -0.75 -2.57 10.00
C TRP A 53 -1.86 -1.52 9.87
N TYR A 54 -2.83 -1.74 8.98
CA TYR A 54 -4.02 -0.88 8.85
C TYR A 54 -5.13 -1.22 9.86
N LEU A 55 -5.01 -2.30 10.62
CA LEU A 55 -6.02 -2.72 11.58
C LEU A 55 -6.26 -1.70 12.72
N PRO A 56 -5.22 -1.06 13.31
CA PRO A 56 -5.42 0.03 14.26
C PRO A 56 -6.12 1.24 13.63
N MET A 57 -5.84 1.55 12.37
CA MET A 57 -6.49 2.63 11.61
C MET A 57 -7.97 2.34 11.40
N LEU A 58 -8.29 1.10 11.01
CA LEU A 58 -9.67 0.62 10.88
C LEU A 58 -10.43 0.69 12.21
N LEU A 59 -9.80 0.36 13.34
CA LEU A 59 -10.40 0.48 14.67
C LEU A 59 -10.67 1.95 15.09
N LEU A 60 -9.91 2.90 14.53
CA LEU A 60 -10.08 4.33 14.75
C LEU A 60 -11.13 4.96 13.79
N GLY A 61 -11.70 4.18 12.86
CA GLY A 61 -12.62 4.69 11.83
C GLY A 61 -11.93 5.57 10.78
N GLU A 62 -10.60 5.49 10.69
CA GLU A 62 -9.78 6.36 9.84
C GLU A 62 -9.04 5.51 8.80
N GLY A 63 -9.12 5.88 7.52
CA GLY A 63 -8.30 5.31 6.45
C GLY A 63 -8.85 4.07 5.73
N VAL A 64 -9.90 3.42 6.22
CA VAL A 64 -10.63 2.37 5.48
C VAL A 64 -12.10 2.78 5.36
N PRO A 65 -12.69 2.77 4.16
CA PRO A 65 -14.10 3.11 3.98
C PRO A 65 -15.04 2.21 4.78
N ASP A 66 -15.99 2.84 5.44
CA ASP A 66 -16.97 2.17 6.29
C ASP A 66 -17.74 1.11 5.49
N GLY A 67 -17.84 -0.09 6.05
CA GLY A 67 -18.54 -1.23 5.43
C GLY A 67 -17.73 -2.05 4.42
N TYR A 68 -16.46 -1.71 4.14
CA TYR A 68 -15.62 -2.56 3.30
C TYR A 68 -15.19 -3.84 4.04
N PRO A 69 -15.45 -5.05 3.50
CA PRO A 69 -15.11 -6.28 4.20
C PRO A 69 -13.60 -6.42 4.42
N TRP A 70 -13.17 -6.52 5.67
CA TRP A 70 -11.76 -6.65 6.05
C TRP A 70 -10.98 -7.76 5.30
N PRO A 71 -11.53 -8.96 5.06
CA PRO A 71 -10.83 -9.99 4.30
C PRO A 71 -10.52 -9.58 2.85
N PHE A 72 -11.41 -8.82 2.21
CA PHE A 72 -11.19 -8.31 0.86
C PHE A 72 -10.12 -7.22 0.85
N PHE A 73 -10.04 -6.41 1.90
CA PHE A 73 -8.98 -5.42 2.06
C PHE A 73 -7.61 -6.09 2.18
N LEU A 74 -7.49 -7.07 3.07
CA LEU A 74 -6.27 -7.87 3.20
C LEU A 74 -5.86 -8.52 1.87
N LEU A 75 -6.83 -9.04 1.10
CA LEU A 75 -6.56 -9.62 -0.21
C LEU A 75 -6.04 -8.58 -1.21
N SER A 76 -6.62 -7.37 -1.23
CA SER A 76 -6.13 -6.27 -2.07
C SER A 76 -4.73 -5.80 -1.68
N MET A 77 -4.41 -5.75 -0.39
CA MET A 77 -3.08 -5.41 0.11
C MET A 77 -2.05 -6.47 -0.25
N ALA A 78 -2.41 -7.75 -0.12
CA ALA A 78 -1.54 -8.85 -0.52
C ALA A 78 -1.27 -8.83 -2.04
N SER A 79 -2.28 -8.60 -2.87
CA SER A 79 -2.11 -8.53 -4.33
C SER A 79 -1.27 -7.33 -4.75
N LEU A 80 -1.47 -6.16 -4.13
CA LEU A 80 -0.65 -4.97 -4.35
C LEU A 80 0.81 -5.23 -3.99
N THR A 81 1.06 -5.87 -2.84
CA THR A 81 2.42 -6.19 -2.38
C THR A 81 3.14 -7.15 -3.34
N VAL A 82 2.42 -8.11 -3.92
CA VAL A 82 2.95 -9.01 -4.96
C VAL A 82 3.33 -8.23 -6.21
N LEU A 83 2.48 -7.32 -6.69
CA LEU A 83 2.77 -6.49 -7.86
C LEU A 83 3.98 -5.57 -7.63
N LEU A 84 4.04 -4.89 -6.48
CA LEU A 84 5.17 -4.03 -6.11
C LEU A 84 6.46 -4.84 -6.00
N THR A 85 6.40 -6.00 -5.36
CA THR A 85 7.56 -6.91 -5.24
C THR A 85 8.06 -7.37 -6.61
N TRP A 86 7.15 -7.71 -7.52
CA TRP A 86 7.49 -8.11 -8.87
C TRP A 86 8.13 -6.95 -9.66
N ALA A 87 7.54 -5.76 -9.60
CA ALA A 87 8.08 -4.57 -10.25
C ALA A 87 9.47 -4.20 -9.71
N TYR A 88 9.67 -4.31 -8.40
CA TYR A 88 10.97 -4.10 -7.77
C TYR A 88 12.01 -5.13 -8.21
N ASN A 89 11.64 -6.41 -8.31
CA ASN A 89 12.55 -7.44 -8.77
C ASN A 89 13.03 -7.21 -10.20
N MET A 90 12.16 -6.67 -11.07
CA MET A 90 12.50 -6.38 -12.46
C MET A 90 13.31 -5.09 -12.63
N THR A 91 13.01 -4.05 -11.87
CA THR A 91 13.62 -2.71 -12.08
C THR A 91 14.74 -2.38 -11.09
N ARG A 92 14.73 -3.00 -9.90
CA ARG A 92 15.54 -2.64 -8.72
C ARG A 92 15.53 -1.15 -8.37
N SER A 93 14.54 -0.41 -8.86
CA SER A 93 14.47 1.05 -8.72
C SER A 93 13.40 1.41 -7.71
N GLY A 94 13.79 2.16 -6.68
CA GLY A 94 12.86 2.73 -5.71
C GLY A 94 11.93 3.77 -6.31
N LEU A 95 12.33 4.44 -7.40
CA LEU A 95 11.48 5.46 -8.04
C LEU A 95 10.25 4.83 -8.72
N VAL A 96 10.41 3.65 -9.33
CA VAL A 96 9.30 2.94 -9.96
C VAL A 96 8.29 2.49 -8.92
N LEU A 97 8.77 1.98 -7.79
CA LEU A 97 7.93 1.62 -6.66
C LEU A 97 7.15 2.83 -6.11
N LEU A 98 7.83 3.96 -5.91
CA LEU A 98 7.20 5.17 -5.40
C LEU A 98 6.07 5.64 -6.32
N ILE A 99 6.31 5.64 -7.63
CA ILE A 99 5.30 6.02 -8.62
C ILE A 99 4.11 5.05 -8.57
N MET A 100 4.35 3.74 -8.49
CA MET A 100 3.27 2.75 -8.39
C MET A 100 2.46 2.90 -7.09
N GLN A 101 3.12 3.23 -5.98
CA GLN A 101 2.47 3.49 -4.69
C GLN A 101 1.58 4.72 -4.76
N ILE A 102 2.09 5.82 -5.34
CA ILE A 102 1.32 7.06 -5.53
C ILE A 102 0.12 6.81 -6.44
N ILE A 103 0.29 6.07 -7.54
CA ILE A 103 -0.81 5.70 -8.43
C ILE A 103 -1.86 4.87 -7.68
N SER A 104 -1.45 3.88 -6.89
CA SER A 104 -2.37 3.06 -6.08
C SER A 104 -3.18 3.91 -5.10
N ASN A 105 -2.52 4.82 -4.39
CA ASN A 105 -3.18 5.73 -3.45
C ASN A 105 -4.15 6.68 -4.16
N CYS A 106 -3.76 7.26 -5.31
CA CYS A 106 -4.66 8.07 -6.13
C CYS A 106 -5.86 7.27 -6.64
N CYS A 107 -5.66 6.01 -7.02
CA CYS A 107 -6.73 5.13 -7.47
C CYS A 107 -7.77 4.91 -6.37
N PHE A 108 -7.33 4.76 -5.11
CA PHE A 108 -8.21 4.68 -3.95
C PHE A 108 -9.09 5.93 -3.75
N PHE A 109 -8.58 7.12 -4.09
CA PHE A 109 -9.35 8.37 -4.01
C PHE A 109 -10.28 8.60 -5.22
N ILE A 110 -9.95 8.05 -6.38
CA ILE A 110 -10.64 8.32 -7.65
C ILE A 110 -11.71 7.26 -7.97
N LEU A 111 -11.49 5.99 -7.61
CA LEU A 111 -12.45 4.92 -7.88
C LEU A 111 -13.63 4.97 -6.89
N PRO A 112 -14.88 5.15 -7.35
CA PRO A 112 -16.08 5.08 -6.52
C PRO A 112 -16.49 3.62 -6.26
N VAL A 113 -15.52 2.74 -5.95
CA VAL A 113 -15.76 1.31 -5.69
C VAL A 113 -15.99 1.03 -4.20
N LEU A 114 -15.74 2.02 -3.35
CA LEU A 114 -16.01 1.97 -1.93
C LEU A 114 -17.32 2.73 -1.69
N PRO A 115 -18.29 2.12 -0.99
CA PRO A 115 -19.52 2.84 -0.64
C PRO A 115 -19.16 4.11 0.14
N ALA A 116 -19.86 5.19 -0.21
CA ALA A 116 -19.68 6.52 0.36
C ALA A 116 -19.94 6.56 1.86
#